data_AF-A0A9E6AXJ8-F1
#
_entry.id   AF-A0A9E6AXJ8-F1
#
_cell.length_a   1.000
_cell.length_b   1.000
_cell.length_c   1.000
_cell.angle_alpha   90.00
_cell.angle_beta   90.00
_cell.angle_gamma   90.00
#
_symmetry.space_group_name_H-M   'P 1'
#
loop_
_entity.id
_entity.type
_entity.pdbx_description
1 polymer ?
#
loop_
_entity_poly.entity_id
_entity_poly.type
_entity_poly.pdbx_seq_one_letter_code
_entity_poly.pdbx_strand_id
1 'polypeptide(L)' 'MFKHELIEKNATLLLVGSLLVVTIGGIVEIAPLFYIENTIEKVEGMRPYTPLELKGREIYMREGCYNCHSQMIRP' A
#
# COMPACT_ATOMS: atom_id res chain seq x y z
N MET A 1 -13.06 -33.91 16.89
CA MET A 1 -12.02 -32.90 16.63
C MET A 1 -10.98 -33.47 15.67
N PHE A 2 -11.39 -33.87 14.46
CA PHE A 2 -10.57 -34.66 13.51
C PHE A 2 -10.32 -33.96 12.17
N LYS A 3 -10.75 -32.70 12.01
CA LYS A 3 -10.66 -31.98 10.71
C LYS A 3 -9.40 -31.12 10.57
N HIS A 4 -8.73 -30.76 11.67
CA HIS A 4 -7.56 -29.88 11.62
C HIS A 4 -6.31 -30.60 11.12
N GLU A 5 -6.13 -31.85 11.53
CA GLU A 5 -5.01 -32.73 11.16
C GLU A 5 -4.82 -32.86 9.64
N LEU A 6 -5.91 -32.81 8.86
CA LEU A 6 -5.87 -32.86 7.40
C LEU A 6 -5.19 -31.63 6.78
N ILE A 7 -5.38 -30.44 7.37
CA ILE A 7 -4.75 -29.19 6.93
C ILE A 7 -3.31 -29.15 7.42
N GLU A 8 -3.05 -29.52 8.67
CA GLU A 8 -1.72 -29.49 9.26
C GLU A 8 -0.74 -30.46 8.57
N LYS A 9 -1.21 -31.64 8.12
CA LYS A 9 -0.38 -32.63 7.45
C LYS A 9 -0.21 -32.40 5.94
N ASN A 10 -0.99 -31.50 5.34
CA ASN A 10 -0.91 -31.20 3.92
C ASN A 10 -0.36 -29.78 3.70
N ALA A 11 0.93 -29.71 3.36
CA ALA A 11 1.63 -28.45 3.14
C ALA A 11 0.97 -27.58 2.05
N THR A 12 0.46 -28.18 0.98
CA THR A 12 -0.23 -27.44 -0.10
C THR A 12 -1.53 -26.83 0.40
N LEU A 13 -2.33 -27.58 1.15
CA LEU A 13 -3.61 -27.11 1.69
C LEU A 13 -3.40 -25.98 2.71
N LEU A 14 -2.37 -26.10 3.56
CA LEU A 14 -1.99 -25.06 4.50
C LEU A 14 -1.49 -23.79 3.79
N LEU A 15 -0.68 -23.94 2.73
CA LEU A 15 -0.17 -22.81 1.94
C LEU A 15 -1.30 -22.06 1.23
N VAL A 16 -2.22 -22.78 0.57
CA VAL A 16 -3.36 -22.15 -0.11
C VAL A 16 -4.29 -21.48 0.91
N GLY A 17 -4.59 -22.16 2.02
CA GLY A 17 -5.44 -21.59 3.08
C GLY A 17 -4.85 -20.32 3.69
N SER A 18 -3.56 -20.32 4.03
CA SER A 18 -2.88 -19.15 4.58
C SER A 18 -2.79 -18.00 3.58
N LEU A 19 -2.52 -18.28 2.30
CA LEU A 19 -2.53 -17.27 1.24
C LEU A 19 -3.92 -16.62 1.08
N LEU A 20 -4.98 -17.42 1.07
CA LEU A 20 -6.35 -16.90 0.99
C LEU A 20 -6.66 -16.02 2.20
N VAL A 21 -6.31 -16.44 3.41
CA VAL A 21 -6.58 -15.66 4.62
C VAL A 21 -5.80 -14.34 4.63
N VAL A 22 -4.51 -14.34 4.30
CA VAL A 22 -3.68 -13.11 4.38
C VAL A 22 -4.05 -12.10 3.28
N THR A 23 -4.50 -12.57 2.11
CA THR A 23 -4.84 -11.68 0.99
C THR A 23 -6.16 -10.92 1.19
N ILE A 24 -7.06 -11.42 2.05
CA ILE A 24 -8.36 -10.76 2.32
C ILE A 24 -8.16 -9.31 2.78
N GLY A 25 -7.22 -9.03 3.69
CA GLY A 25 -6.96 -7.67 4.17
C GLY A 25 -6.54 -6.73 3.05
N GLY A 26 -5.59 -7.15 2.21
CA GLY A 26 -5.14 -6.37 1.06
C GLY A 26 -6.25 -6.11 0.05
N ILE A 27 -7.12 -7.09 -0.21
CA ILE A 27 -8.26 -6.92 -1.11
C ILE A 27 -9.26 -5.91 -0.54
N VAL A 28 -9.60 -6.00 0.75
CA VAL A 28 -10.62 -5.14 1.37
C VAL A 28 -10.12 -3.71 1.57
N GLU A 29 -8.84 -3.51 1.86
CA GLU A 29 -8.28 -2.18 2.16
C GLU A 29 -7.75 -1.46 0.91
N ILE A 30 -7.05 -2.16 0.00
CA ILE A 30 -6.37 -1.51 -1.13
C ILE A 30 -7.29 -1.44 -2.36
N ALA A 31 -8.03 -2.51 -2.67
CA ALA A 31 -8.80 -2.56 -3.91
C ALA A 31 -9.89 -1.47 -4.00
N PRO A 32 -10.66 -1.17 -2.93
CA PRO A 32 -11.66 -0.11 -2.98
C PRO A 32 -11.08 1.29 -3.22
N LEU A 33 -9.85 1.57 -2.78
CA LEU A 33 -9.22 2.89 -2.95
C LEU A 33 -9.06 3.28 -4.42
N PHE A 34 -8.94 2.32 -5.34
CA PHE A 34 -8.89 2.59 -6.78
C PHE A 34 -10.22 3.06 -7.36
N TYR A 35 -11.35 2.83 -6.67
CA TYR A 35 -12.69 3.18 -7.13
C TYR A 35 -13.30 4.38 -6.38
N ILE A 36 -12.70 4.79 -5.26
CA ILE A 36 -13.18 5.94 -4.46
C ILE A 36 -12.58 7.23 -5.02
N GLU A 37 -13.42 8.08 -5.62
CA GLU A 37 -13.01 9.32 -6.28
C GLU A 37 -12.40 10.37 -5.33
N ASN A 38 -12.78 10.36 -4.06
CA ASN A 38 -12.29 11.32 -3.05
C ASN A 38 -10.84 11.08 -2.61
N THR A 39 -10.23 9.94 -2.96
CA THR A 39 -8.83 9.67 -2.59
C THR A 39 -7.83 10.45 -3.46
N ILE A 40 -8.28 10.95 -4.61
CA ILE A 40 -7.46 11.71 -5.56
C ILE A 40 -8.03 13.12 -5.64
N GLU A 41 -7.63 13.97 -4.70
CA GLU A 41 -7.99 15.39 -4.74
C GLU A 41 -7.23 16.10 -5.86
N LYS A 42 -7.96 16.50 -6.91
CA LYS A 42 -7.44 17.44 -7.89
C LYS A 42 -7.52 18.84 -7.28
N VAL A 43 -6.42 19.26 -6.65
CA VAL A 43 -6.29 20.62 -6.11
C VAL A 43 -6.21 21.62 -7.28
N GLU A 44 -7.03 22.67 -7.22
CA GLU A 44 -7.01 23.73 -8.22
C GLU A 44 -5.61 24.38 -8.30
N GLY A 45 -5.09 24.54 -9.51
CA GLY A 45 -3.75 25.10 -9.75
C GLY A 45 -2.59 24.12 -9.55
N MET A 46 -2.84 22.88 -9.13
CA MET A 46 -1.78 21.87 -9.02
C MET A 46 -1.39 21.34 -10.40
N ARG A 47 -0.08 21.29 -10.65
CA ARG A 47 0.52 20.77 -11.88
C ARG A 47 1.55 19.69 -11.56
N PRO A 48 1.87 18.82 -12.53
CA PRO A 48 3.04 17.96 -12.42
C PRO A 48 4.31 18.78 -12.13
N TYR A 49 5.25 18.15 -11.43
CA TYR A 49 6.57 18.73 -11.16
C TYR A 49 7.30 19.08 -12.47
N THR A 50 7.97 20.23 -12.50
CA THR A 50 8.91 20.55 -13.59
C THR A 50 10.11 19.59 -13.56
N PRO A 51 10.88 19.46 -14.65
CA PRO A 51 12.05 18.59 -14.66
C PRO A 51 13.05 18.87 -13.53
N LEU A 52 13.25 20.14 -13.16
CA LEU A 52 14.16 20.50 -12.08
C LEU A 52 13.57 20.17 -10.70
N GLU A 53 12.28 20.42 -10.48
CA GLU A 53 11.58 20.04 -9.25
C GLU A 53 11.56 18.52 -9.06
N LEU A 54 11.32 17.76 -10.12
CA LEU A 54 11.37 16.30 -10.10
C LEU A 54 12.78 15.82 -9.74
N LYS A 55 13.82 16.45 -10.31
CA LYS A 55 15.20 16.13 -9.95
C LYS A 55 15.51 16.46 -8.49
N GLY A 56 14.97 17.56 -7.98
CA GLY A 56 15.02 17.92 -6.56
C GLY A 56 14.35 16.87 -5.66
N ARG A 57 13.19 16.34 -6.06
CA ARG A 57 12.48 15.28 -5.34
C ARG A 57 13.28 13.98 -5.29
N GLU A 58 13.96 13.61 -6.38
CA GLU A 58 14.87 12.46 -6.38
C GLU A 58 16.01 12.63 -5.38
N ILE A 59 16.60 13.83 -5.30
CA ILE A 59 17.63 14.16 -4.30
C ILE A 59 17.05 14.07 -2.89
N TYR A 60 15.85 14.63 -2.65
CA TYR A 60 15.16 14.53 -1.36
C TYR A 60 14.97 13.08 -0.89
N MET A 61 14.60 12.18 -1.80
CA MET A 61 14.49 10.74 -1.50
C MET A 61 15.86 10.11 -1.26
N ARG A 62 16.87 10.44 -2.08
CA ARG A 62 18.24 9.91 -1.97
C ARG A 62 18.90 10.25 -0.64
N GLU A 63 18.74 11.49 -0.18
CA GLU A 63 19.29 11.95 1.10
C GLU A 63 18.44 11.48 2.30
N GLY A 64 17.36 10.72 2.06
CA GLY A 64 16.51 10.20 3.12
C GLY A 64 15.79 11.28 3.92
N CYS A 65 15.54 12.45 3.33
CA CYS A 65 14.94 13.59 4.04
C CYS A 65 13.58 13.24 4.68
N TYR A 66 12.84 12.31 4.08
CA TYR A 66 11.56 11.80 4.61
C TYR A 66 11.70 11.07 5.96
N ASN A 67 12.90 10.66 6.37
CA ASN A 67 13.14 10.06 7.69
C ASN A 67 13.03 11.08 8.82
N CYS A 68 13.25 12.38 8.52
CA CYS A 68 13.19 13.46 9.51
C CYS A 68 12.03 14.46 9.26
N HIS A 69 11.48 14.50 8.04
CA HIS A 69 10.47 15.48 7.65
C HIS A 69 9.16 14.83 7.21
N SER A 70 8.07 15.13 7.91
CA SER A 70 6.73 14.73 7.50
C SER A 70 6.22 15.62 6.36
N GLN A 71 5.42 15.02 5.48
CA GLN A 71 4.76 15.71 4.36
C GLN A 71 3.23 15.62 4.47
N MET A 72 2.73 15.36 5.67
CA MET A 72 1.29 15.27 5.95
C MET A 72 1.00 15.98 7.27
N ILE A 73 0.29 17.11 7.17
CA ILE A 73 -0.26 17.81 8.33
C ILE A 73 -1.49 17.02 8.79
N ARG A 74 -1.61 16.76 10.10
CA ARG A 74 -2.78 16.09 10.68
C ARG A 74 -3.91 17.11 10.90
N PRO A 75 -5.19 16.74 10.70
CA PRO A 75 -6.32 17.60 11.01
C PRO A 75 -6.45 17.89 12.51
#